data_AF-A0A7X2TSX5-F1
#
_entry.id   AF-A0A7X2TSX5-F1
#
_cell.length_a   1.000
_cell.length_b   1.000
_cell.length_c   1.000
_cell.angle_alpha   90.00
_cell.angle_beta   90.00
_cell.angle_gamma   90.00
#
_symmetry.space_group_name_H-M   'P 1'
#
loop_
_entity.id
_entity.type
_entity.pdbx_description
1 polymer ?
#
loop_
_entity_poly.entity_id
_entity_poly.type
_entity_poly.pdbx_seq_one_letter_code
_entity_poly.pdbx_strand_id
1 'polypeptide(L)'
;MRWDTVEAIMKTGFWPDTFSTDWNVNSRTTGVIDFPNCMSKLLSFGMTVPQAIARATTNAARTFAVFRERGTLNVGAVADVALLELRDGDFEFLDNYNNKRTGNQRLFPSGTILNGKQVQRS
;
A
#
# COMPACT_ATOMS: atom_id res chain seq x y z
N MET A 1 1.72 6.31 -13.64
CA MET A 1 2.98 5.63 -14.02
C MET A 1 2.63 4.47 -14.94
N ARG A 2 3.41 4.17 -15.97
CA ARG A 2 3.12 3.08 -16.93
C ARG A 2 3.72 1.76 -16.43
N TRP A 3 3.02 0.63 -16.64
CA TRP A 3 3.48 -0.68 -16.13
C TRP A 3 4.84 -1.13 -16.62
N ASP A 4 5.17 -0.88 -17.88
CA ASP A 4 6.47 -1.22 -18.47
C ASP A 4 7.65 -0.57 -17.72
N THR A 5 7.47 0.69 -17.31
CA THR A 5 8.45 1.48 -16.58
C THR A 5 8.64 0.94 -15.18
N VAL A 6 7.53 0.63 -14.48
CA VAL A 6 7.59 0.00 -13.15
C VAL A 6 8.31 -1.34 -13.25
N GLU A 7 7.93 -2.18 -14.19
CA GLU A 7 8.52 -3.51 -14.36
C GLU A 7 10.02 -3.45 -14.65
N ALA A 8 10.46 -2.54 -15.52
CA ALA A 8 11.87 -2.34 -15.82
C ALA A 8 12.67 -1.94 -14.58
N ILE A 9 12.14 -1.02 -13.77
CA ILE A 9 12.78 -0.56 -12.52
C ILE A 9 12.82 -1.67 -11.47
N MET A 10 11.71 -2.40 -11.27
CA MET A 10 11.67 -3.45 -10.25
C MET A 10 12.55 -4.66 -10.61
N LYS A 11 12.72 -4.95 -11.91
CA LYS A 11 13.66 -6.00 -12.38
C LYS A 11 15.12 -5.72 -12.05
N THR A 12 15.50 -4.45 -11.85
CA THR A 12 16.87 -4.10 -11.39
C THR A 12 17.02 -4.22 -9.87
N GLY A 13 15.95 -4.55 -9.15
CA GLY A 13 15.91 -4.57 -7.68
C GLY A 13 15.74 -3.20 -7.05
N PHE A 14 15.49 -2.15 -7.84
CA PHE A 14 15.31 -0.79 -7.36
C PHE A 14 13.89 -0.56 -6.83
N TRP A 15 13.64 -1.06 -5.62
CA TRP A 15 12.37 -0.88 -4.93
C TRP A 15 12.28 0.49 -4.24
N PRO A 16 11.08 1.10 -4.17
CA PRO A 16 10.91 2.36 -3.44
C PRO A 16 11.09 2.13 -1.94
N ASP A 17 11.65 3.11 -1.22
CA ASP A 17 11.75 3.07 0.24
C ASP A 17 10.39 3.27 0.93
N THR A 18 9.53 4.08 0.32
CA THR A 18 8.15 4.38 0.75
C THR A 18 7.29 4.58 -0.49
N PHE A 19 5.98 4.42 -0.37
CA PHE A 19 5.04 4.70 -1.46
C PHE A 19 3.74 5.31 -0.93
N SER A 20 3.03 6.01 -1.80
CA SER A 20 1.75 6.66 -1.52
C SER A 20 0.78 6.43 -2.69
N THR A 21 -0.48 6.83 -2.51
CA THR A 21 -1.50 6.75 -3.55
C THR A 21 -1.53 7.94 -4.49
N ASP A 22 -0.95 9.08 -4.10
CA ASP A 22 -1.16 10.40 -4.72
C ASP A 22 -2.67 10.68 -4.97
N TRP A 23 -3.47 10.47 -3.92
CA TRP A 23 -4.93 10.57 -4.00
C TRP A 23 -5.41 12.02 -4.11
N ASN A 24 -6.20 12.29 -5.14
CA ASN A 24 -6.93 13.54 -5.36
C ASN A 24 -8.34 13.24 -5.92
N VAL A 25 -9.13 14.28 -6.18
CA VAL A 25 -10.53 14.15 -6.65
C VAL A 25 -10.67 13.38 -7.97
N ASN A 26 -9.62 13.39 -8.81
CA ASN A 26 -9.58 12.64 -10.06
C ASN A 26 -9.03 11.23 -9.89
N SER A 27 -8.47 10.86 -8.73
CA SER A 27 -7.87 9.53 -8.55
C SER A 27 -8.88 8.41 -8.69
N ARG A 28 -10.17 8.65 -8.38
CA ARG A 28 -11.26 7.69 -8.61
C ARG A 28 -11.51 7.35 -10.08
N THR A 29 -11.13 8.23 -11.01
CA THR A 29 -11.20 7.96 -12.46
C THR A 29 -9.92 7.29 -12.98
N THR A 30 -8.90 7.22 -12.14
CA THR A 30 -7.65 6.48 -12.41
C THR A 30 -7.66 5.15 -11.67
N GLY A 31 -6.81 4.20 -12.03
CA GLY A 31 -6.77 2.87 -11.38
C GLY A 31 -6.40 2.86 -9.88
N VAL A 32 -6.28 4.02 -9.21
CA VAL A 32 -6.01 4.16 -7.78
C VAL A 32 -7.34 4.15 -7.02
N ILE A 33 -7.60 3.08 -6.27
CA ILE A 33 -8.87 2.89 -5.53
C ILE A 33 -8.72 3.24 -4.05
N ASP A 34 -7.68 2.70 -3.43
CA ASP A 34 -7.32 2.94 -2.03
C ASP A 34 -5.84 2.56 -1.83
N PHE A 35 -5.31 2.80 -0.64
CA PHE A 35 -3.91 2.48 -0.34
C PHE A 35 -3.61 0.97 -0.38
N PRO A 36 -4.45 0.06 0.15
CA PRO A 36 -4.28 -1.39 -0.03
C PRO A 36 -4.24 -1.84 -1.49
N ASN A 37 -5.00 -1.21 -2.39
CA ASN A 37 -4.92 -1.46 -3.83
C ASN A 37 -3.53 -1.08 -4.38
N CYS A 38 -2.98 0.07 -3.98
CA CYS A 38 -1.60 0.45 -4.35
C CYS A 38 -0.56 -0.53 -3.81
N MET A 39 -0.71 -1.01 -2.58
CA MET A 39 0.16 -2.07 -2.04
C MET A 39 0.07 -3.34 -2.89
N SER A 40 -1.15 -3.75 -3.26
CA SER A 40 -1.41 -4.96 -4.05
C SER A 40 -0.81 -4.90 -5.45
N LYS A 41 -0.78 -3.70 -6.07
CA LYS A 41 -0.07 -3.49 -7.33
C LYS A 41 1.41 -3.84 -7.19
N LEU A 42 2.07 -3.42 -6.11
CA LEU A 42 3.48 -3.75 -5.86
C LEU A 42 3.70 -5.24 -5.61
N LEU A 43 2.75 -5.92 -4.93
CA LEU A 43 2.78 -7.37 -4.80
C LEU A 43 2.77 -8.07 -6.16
N SER A 44 1.98 -7.57 -7.13
CA SER A 44 1.95 -8.09 -8.50
C SER A 44 3.26 -7.89 -9.29
N PHE A 45 4.17 -7.05 -8.79
CA PHE A 45 5.53 -6.89 -9.33
C PHE A 45 6.58 -7.74 -8.60
N GLY A 46 6.18 -8.55 -7.61
CA GLY A 46 7.06 -9.43 -6.85
C GLY A 46 7.51 -8.89 -5.50
N MET A 47 6.96 -7.76 -5.03
CA MET A 47 7.19 -7.32 -3.66
C MET A 47 6.52 -8.28 -2.68
N THR A 48 7.24 -8.70 -1.63
CA THR A 48 6.64 -9.54 -0.59
C THR A 48 5.73 -8.74 0.34
N VAL A 49 4.77 -9.40 1.00
CA VAL A 49 3.88 -8.75 1.97
C VAL A 49 4.65 -8.03 3.09
N PRO A 50 5.67 -8.63 3.75
CA PRO A 50 6.45 -7.92 4.76
C PRO A 50 7.16 -6.66 4.22
N GLN A 51 7.68 -6.72 2.99
CA GLN A 51 8.31 -5.58 2.34
C GLN A 51 7.31 -4.45 2.06
N ALA A 52 6.10 -4.79 1.62
CA ALA A 52 5.04 -3.82 1.38
C ALA A 52 4.59 -3.16 2.69
N ILE A 53 4.40 -3.94 3.76
CA ILE A 53 4.04 -3.43 5.09
C ILE A 53 5.12 -2.50 5.63
N ALA A 54 6.40 -2.88 5.58
CA ALA A 54 7.49 -2.04 6.06
C ALA A 54 7.57 -0.68 5.33
N ARG A 55 7.42 -0.70 4.00
CA ARG A 55 7.42 0.50 3.14
C ARG A 55 6.20 1.40 3.36
N ALA A 56 5.06 0.81 3.69
CA ALA A 56 3.81 1.49 4.00
C ALA A 56 3.73 2.05 5.43
N THR A 57 4.57 1.56 6.35
CA THR A 57 4.47 1.86 7.79
C THR A 57 5.79 2.42 8.32
N THR A 58 6.68 1.56 8.81
CA THR A 58 7.90 1.95 9.50
C THR A 58 8.81 2.83 8.65
N ASN A 59 8.96 2.56 7.35
CA ASN A 59 9.80 3.37 6.48
C ASN A 59 9.17 4.77 6.27
N ALA A 60 7.87 4.83 6.02
CA ALA A 60 7.15 6.09 5.83
C ALA A 60 7.17 6.96 7.10
N ALA A 61 6.99 6.34 8.26
CA ALA A 61 7.08 7.01 9.57
C ALA A 61 8.47 7.59 9.84
N ARG A 62 9.53 6.94 9.38
CA ARG A 62 10.92 7.42 9.52
C ARG A 62 11.25 8.61 8.61
N THR A 63 10.56 8.75 7.48
CA THR A 63 10.80 9.84 6.51
C THR A 63 10.48 11.21 7.10
N PHE A 64 9.48 11.31 7.99
CA PHE A 64 9.04 12.58 8.55
C PHE A 64 9.17 12.60 10.08
N ALA A 65 9.84 13.61 10.62
CA ALA A 65 10.09 13.71 12.07
C ALA A 65 8.80 13.66 12.91
N VAL A 66 7.71 14.26 12.41
CA VAL A 66 6.40 14.29 13.08
C VAL A 66 5.75 12.90 13.24
N PHE A 67 6.22 11.89 12.51
CA PHE A 67 5.68 10.53 12.56
C PHE A 67 6.66 9.52 13.16
N ARG A 68 7.79 9.96 13.74
CA ARG A 68 8.85 9.08 14.23
C ARG A 68 8.39 8.04 15.27
N GLU A 69 7.33 8.33 16.01
CA GLU A 69 6.75 7.44 17.02
C GLU A 69 5.62 6.53 16.46
N ARG A 70 5.34 6.60 15.15
CA ARG A 70 4.29 5.83 14.47
C ARG A 70 4.88 4.70 13.62
N GLY A 71 3.99 3.89 13.03
CA GLY A 71 4.39 2.83 12.09
C GLY A 71 5.07 1.64 12.76
N THR A 72 4.75 1.38 14.04
CA THR A 72 5.25 0.23 14.81
C THR A 72 4.12 -0.33 15.69
N LEU A 73 4.21 -1.63 15.99
CA LEU A 73 3.32 -2.33 16.94
C LEU A 73 4.03 -2.62 18.28
N ASN A 74 5.14 -1.92 18.57
CA ASN A 74 5.88 -2.06 19.82
C ASN A 74 5.04 -1.63 21.02
N VAL A 75 5.27 -2.27 22.17
CA VAL A 75 4.68 -1.86 23.44
C VAL A 75 5.06 -0.41 23.75
N GLY A 76 4.07 0.40 24.14
CA GLY A 76 4.24 1.82 24.45
C GLY A 76 4.05 2.77 23.25
N ALA A 77 3.92 2.26 22.03
CA ALA A 77 3.59 3.08 20.87
C ALA A 77 2.10 3.47 20.84
N VAL A 78 1.77 4.50 20.05
CA VAL A 78 0.39 4.89 19.78
C VAL A 78 -0.36 3.72 19.11
N ALA A 79 -1.55 3.39 19.62
CA ALA A 79 -2.38 2.29 19.15
C ALA A 79 -3.11 2.62 17.83
N ASP A 80 -2.33 2.78 16.76
CA ASP A 80 -2.80 2.99 15.40
C ASP A 80 -2.57 1.73 14.57
N VAL A 81 -3.65 1.04 14.21
CA VAL A 81 -3.60 -0.28 13.55
C VAL A 81 -4.54 -0.30 12.36
N ALA A 82 -4.01 -0.71 11.20
CA ALA A 82 -4.80 -1.06 10.03
C ALA A 82 -4.87 -2.59 9.90
N LEU A 83 -6.08 -3.14 9.93
CA LEU A 83 -6.33 -4.55 9.66
C LEU A 83 -6.59 -4.74 8.17
N LEU A 84 -5.73 -5.53 7.52
CA LEU A 84 -5.83 -5.87 6.11
C LEU A 84 -6.01 -7.37 5.96
N GLU A 85 -6.94 -7.78 5.11
CA GLU A 85 -7.15 -9.15 4.67
C GLU A 85 -6.41 -9.37 3.35
N LEU A 86 -5.48 -10.33 3.32
CA LEU A 86 -4.83 -10.77 2.09
C LEU A 86 -5.68 -11.88 1.47
N ARG A 87 -6.15 -11.69 0.24
CA ARG A 87 -6.89 -12.69 -0.52
C ARG A 87 -6.07 -13.17 -1.71
N ASP A 88 -6.07 -14.47 -1.94
CA ASP A 88 -5.57 -15.09 -3.17
C ASP A 88 -6.67 -15.13 -4.24
N GLY A 89 -6.29 -14.97 -5.51
CA GLY A 89 -7.20 -15.00 -6.65
C GLY A 89 -6.71 -14.10 -7.79
N ASP A 90 -7.43 -14.09 -8.91
CA ASP A 90 -7.09 -13.25 -10.05
C ASP A 90 -7.66 -11.84 -9.88
N PHE A 91 -6.78 -10.85 -9.69
CA PHE A 91 -7.14 -9.46 -9.53
C PHE A 91 -6.54 -8.60 -10.65
N GLU A 92 -7.40 -7.89 -11.39
CA GLU A 92 -6.97 -6.94 -12.40
C GLU A 92 -6.64 -5.57 -11.77
N PHE A 93 -5.48 -5.02 -12.13
CA PHE A 93 -5.02 -3.70 -11.74
C PHE A 93 -4.81 -2.82 -12.98
N LEU A 94 -5.23 -1.57 -12.88
CA LEU A 94 -5.06 -0.56 -13.93
C LEU A 94 -3.94 0.43 -13.55
N ASP A 95 -3.13 0.79 -14.55
CA ASP A 95 -2.25 1.95 -14.44
C ASP A 95 -2.96 3.25 -14.85
N ASN A 96 -2.22 4.36 -14.87
CA ASN A 96 -2.76 5.68 -15.24
C ASN A 96 -3.08 5.80 -16.74
N TYR A 97 -2.75 4.79 -17.54
CA TYR A 97 -2.94 4.74 -19.00
C TYR A 97 -3.87 3.59 -19.40
N ASN A 98 -4.65 3.03 -18.45
CA ASN A 98 -5.56 1.90 -18.65
C ASN A 98 -4.90 0.58 -19.08
N ASN A 99 -3.58 0.44 -18.92
CA ASN A 99 -2.95 -0.87 -19.10
C ASN A 99 -3.34 -1.79 -17.93
N LYS A 100 -3.65 -3.04 -18.26
CA LYS A 100 -4.08 -4.07 -17.32
C LYS A 100 -2.90 -4.92 -16.88
N ARG A 101 -2.89 -5.29 -15.61
CA ARG A 101 -2.00 -6.31 -15.05
C ARG A 101 -2.79 -7.19 -14.10
N THR A 102 -2.63 -8.50 -14.22
CA THR A 102 -3.23 -9.46 -13.29
C THR A 102 -2.24 -9.78 -12.19
N GLY A 103 -2.66 -9.63 -10.93
CA GLY A 103 -1.96 -10.16 -9.77
C GLY A 103 -2.74 -11.32 -9.16
N ASN A 104 -2.04 -12.20 -8.45
CA ASN A 104 -2.60 -13.38 -7.78
C ASN A 104 -3.03 -13.12 -6.33
N GLN A 105 -2.74 -11.94 -5.80
CA GLN A 105 -3.03 -11.54 -4.43
C GLN A 105 -3.51 -10.09 -4.36
N ARG A 106 -4.42 -9.81 -3.42
CA ARG A 106 -4.89 -8.45 -3.14
C ARG A 106 -5.19 -8.25 -1.65
N LEU A 107 -4.76 -7.10 -1.15
CA LEU A 107 -5.07 -6.62 0.20
C LEU A 107 -6.41 -5.88 0.18
N PHE A 108 -7.28 -6.27 1.11
CA PHE A 108 -8.56 -5.63 1.37
C PHE A 108 -8.56 -5.07 2.78
N PRO A 109 -8.94 -3.81 2.98
CA PRO A 109 -8.98 -3.26 4.32
C PRO A 109 -10.23 -3.76 5.07
N SER A 110 -10.00 -4.33 6.26
CA SER A 110 -11.02 -5.00 7.08
C SER A 110 -11.37 -4.21 8.34
N GLY A 111 -10.45 -3.40 8.86
CA GLY A 111 -10.71 -2.55 10.03
C GLY A 111 -9.61 -1.54 10.30
N THR A 112 -9.92 -0.53 11.12
CA THR A 112 -8.97 0.50 11.53
C THR A 112 -9.16 0.82 13.00
N ILE A 113 -8.05 0.91 13.73
CA ILE A 113 -7.97 1.42 15.09
C ILE A 113 -7.10 2.68 15.03
N LEU A 114 -7.60 3.78 15.59
CA LEU A 114 -6.91 5.06 15.68
C LEU A 114 -6.90 5.52 17.14
N ASN A 115 -5.72 5.75 17.71
CA ASN A 115 -5.51 6.07 19.12
C ASN A 115 -6.27 5.12 20.06
N GLY A 116 -6.24 3.81 19.76
CA GLY A 116 -6.91 2.77 20.55
C GLY A 116 -8.43 2.68 20.38
N LYS A 117 -9.03 3.45 19.47
CA LYS A 117 -10.48 3.41 19.18
C LYS A 117 -10.75 2.85 17.80
N GLN A 118 -11.72 1.95 17.70
CA GLN A 118 -12.17 1.43 16.41
C GLN A 118 -12.86 2.56 15.61
N VAL A 119 -12.46 2.70 14.36
CA VAL A 119 -13.04 3.66 13.41
C VAL A 119 -13.97 2.92 12.45
N GLN A 120 -15.20 3.39 12.31
CA GLN A 120 -16.13 2.84 11.32
C GLN A 120 -15.71 3.22 9.89
N ARG A 121 -15.90 2.30 8.94
CA ARG A 121 -15.79 2.63 7.52
C ARG A 121 -17.05 3.37 7.08
N SER A 122 -16.87 4.53 6.47
CA SER A 122 -17.88 5.25 5.67
C SER A 122 -17.78 4.88 4.19
#